data_AF-A0A0F9JXM5-F1
#
_entry.id   AF-A0A0F9JXM5-F1
#
_cell.length_a   1.000
_cell.length_b   1.000
_cell.length_c   1.000
_cell.angle_alpha   90.00
_cell.angle_beta   90.00
_cell.angle_gamma   90.00
#
_symmetry.space_group_name_H-M   'P 1'
#
loop_
_entity.id
_entity.type
_entity.pdbx_description
1 polymer ?
#
loop_
_entity_poly.entity_id
_entity_poly.type
_entity_poly.pdbx_seq_one_letter_code
_entity_poly.pdbx_strand_id
1 'polypeptide(L)'
;MISQIKYVVVSTPRSATGWTSQVLCAMGLKCGHERHFTHDKQSYESKLESDYMWGDSSWMAAPFIGDLPRGTMVLHQVREPCATIASLVGLRHFDHWDRALDEYHIFMRAHLPHELPDGLNAIQRAAHFWLTWNEMIEATLASRPDLEWIRYRIETPTIVELLCGWLTDHEPSRKLLAKGMAVPTDFNRRRGLTKPDVTMDLLPTRVADLARRYGYG
;
A
#
# COMPACT_ATOMS: atom_id res chain seq x y z
N MET A 1 2.47 28.10 9.80
CA MET A 1 2.57 27.69 8.37
C MET A 1 1.97 26.31 8.24
N ILE A 2 1.27 26.02 7.16
CA ILE A 2 0.73 24.67 6.87
C ILE A 2 1.75 23.97 5.97
N SER A 3 2.13 22.73 6.32
CA SER A 3 3.05 21.92 5.52
C SER A 3 2.28 20.98 4.61
N GLN A 4 2.68 20.90 3.34
CA GLN A 4 2.15 19.95 2.35
C GLN A 4 2.82 18.58 2.51
N ILE A 5 2.07 17.52 2.19
CA ILE A 5 2.57 16.15 2.26
C ILE A 5 3.75 15.93 1.31
N LYS A 6 4.81 15.31 1.83
CA LYS A 6 6.06 15.12 1.09
C LYS A 6 6.18 13.74 0.47
N TYR A 7 5.62 12.73 1.14
CA TYR A 7 5.60 11.38 0.60
C TYR A 7 4.32 10.63 0.97
N VAL A 8 3.95 9.64 0.15
CA VAL A 8 2.83 8.73 0.42
C VAL A 8 3.24 7.31 0.07
N VAL A 9 3.05 6.36 0.98
CA VAL A 9 3.14 4.94 0.67
C VAL A 9 1.76 4.44 0.22
N VAL A 10 1.67 4.04 -1.04
CA VAL A 10 0.45 3.48 -1.65
C VAL A 10 0.63 2.00 -1.92
N SER A 11 -0.45 1.22 -1.82
CA SER A 11 -0.42 -0.22 -2.09
C SER A 11 -1.84 -0.77 -2.20
N THR A 12 -1.96 -2.08 -2.37
CA THR A 12 -3.18 -2.82 -2.04
C THR A 12 -3.31 -3.03 -0.52
N PRO A 13 -4.53 -3.14 0.03
CA PRO A 13 -4.72 -3.61 1.40
C PRO A 13 -4.00 -4.94 1.63
N ARG A 14 -3.57 -5.16 2.87
CA ARG A 14 -2.81 -6.35 3.31
C ARG A 14 -1.38 -6.45 2.76
N SER A 15 -0.87 -5.40 2.11
CA SER A 15 0.51 -5.31 1.65
C SER A 15 1.51 -4.77 2.67
N ALA A 16 1.18 -4.78 3.97
CA ALA A 16 2.02 -4.36 5.10
C ALA A 16 2.33 -2.84 5.21
N THR A 17 1.39 -1.97 4.79
CA THR A 17 1.49 -0.50 4.96
C THR A 17 1.68 -0.08 6.42
N GLY A 18 1.03 -0.76 7.36
CA GLY A 18 1.18 -0.49 8.79
C GLY A 18 2.61 -0.73 9.28
N TRP A 19 3.27 -1.80 8.83
CA TRP A 19 4.68 -2.05 9.17
C TRP A 19 5.57 -0.93 8.62
N THR A 20 5.36 -0.54 7.36
CA THR A 20 6.13 0.54 6.72
C THR A 20 5.99 1.85 7.48
N SER A 21 4.79 2.20 7.93
CA SER A 21 4.56 3.38 8.77
C SER A 21 5.40 3.34 10.05
N GLN A 22 5.45 2.19 10.73
CA GLN A 22 6.25 2.01 11.94
C GLN A 22 7.75 2.11 11.66
N VAL A 23 8.23 1.53 10.55
CA VAL A 23 9.63 1.64 10.12
C VAL A 23 10.01 3.10 9.86
N LEU A 24 9.20 3.82 9.09
CA LEU A 24 9.42 5.24 8.80
C LEU A 24 9.43 6.08 10.09
N CYS A 25 8.48 5.83 11.01
CA CYS A 25 8.47 6.44 12.33
C CYS A 25 9.72 6.12 13.17
N ALA A 26 10.17 4.86 13.16
CA ALA A 26 11.37 4.42 13.88
C ALA A 26 12.65 5.07 13.33
N MET A 27 12.66 5.39 12.03
CA MET A 27 13.69 6.17 11.35
C MET A 27 13.53 7.69 11.53
N GLY A 28 12.62 8.14 12.39
CA GLY A 28 12.46 9.55 12.73
C GLY A 28 11.61 10.36 11.76
N LEU A 29 11.05 9.74 10.71
CA LEU A 29 10.14 10.39 9.78
C LEU A 29 8.74 10.51 10.39
N LYS A 30 7.98 11.53 9.99
CA LYS A 30 6.59 11.72 10.43
C LYS A 30 5.66 10.97 9.49
N CYS A 31 5.43 9.69 9.77
CA CYS A 31 4.52 8.86 8.96
C CYS A 31 3.23 8.53 9.72
N GLY A 32 2.08 8.84 9.13
CA GLY A 32 0.81 8.22 9.53
C GLY A 32 0.69 6.77 9.06
N HIS A 33 -0.27 6.03 9.62
CA HIS A 33 -0.84 4.82 9.01
C HIS A 33 -2.34 5.08 8.91
N GLU A 34 -2.84 5.32 7.69
CA GLU A 34 -4.25 5.62 7.44
C GLU A 34 -4.76 6.78 8.33
N ARG A 35 -3.97 7.86 8.46
CA ARG A 35 -4.33 9.05 9.26
C ARG A 35 -4.80 10.23 8.43
N HIS A 36 -4.26 10.33 7.22
CA HIS A 36 -4.51 11.40 6.28
C HIS A 36 -5.31 10.91 5.08
N PHE A 37 -5.23 9.60 4.80
CA PHE A 37 -6.10 8.91 3.86
C PHE A 37 -6.83 7.78 4.58
N THR A 38 -8.09 8.02 4.90
CA THR A 38 -9.07 7.07 5.44
C THR A 38 -10.22 6.89 4.45
N HIS A 39 -11.20 6.05 4.81
CA HIS A 39 -12.40 5.85 4.01
C HIS A 39 -13.29 7.10 3.90
N ASP A 40 -13.16 8.03 4.86
CA ASP A 40 -13.99 9.23 5.00
C ASP A 40 -13.21 10.55 4.92
N LYS A 41 -11.88 10.51 4.83
CA LYS A 41 -11.03 11.69 4.88
C LYS A 41 -9.82 11.59 3.97
N GLN A 42 -9.55 12.69 3.26
CA GLN A 42 -8.34 12.91 2.48
C GLN A 42 -7.73 14.25 2.88
N SER A 43 -6.46 14.25 3.29
CA SER A 43 -5.77 15.43 3.82
C SER A 43 -4.35 15.52 3.30
N TYR A 44 -4.09 16.54 2.48
CA TYR A 44 -2.76 16.81 1.91
C TYR A 44 -1.92 17.75 2.78
N GLU A 45 -2.54 18.30 3.83
CA GLU A 45 -1.99 19.33 4.69
C GLU A 45 -1.83 18.85 6.14
N SER A 46 -0.83 19.37 6.84
CA SER A 46 -0.66 19.18 8.27
C SER A 46 -0.25 20.49 8.97
N LYS A 47 -0.57 20.59 10.27
CA LYS A 47 -0.13 21.69 11.14
C LYS A 47 1.34 21.56 11.59
N LEU A 48 2.11 20.68 10.96
CA LEU A 48 3.54 20.55 11.22
C LEU A 48 4.27 21.79 10.70
N GLU A 49 5.42 22.11 11.32
CA GLU A 49 6.32 23.13 10.79
C GLU A 49 6.78 22.74 9.38
N SER A 50 7.07 23.74 8.54
CA SER A 50 7.33 23.56 7.09
C SER A 50 8.47 22.61 6.75
N ASP A 51 9.37 22.38 7.70
CA ASP A 51 10.66 21.73 7.45
C ASP A 51 10.63 20.22 7.75
N TYR A 52 9.51 19.70 8.27
CA TYR A 52 9.39 18.26 8.51
C TYR A 52 9.04 17.48 7.24
N MET A 53 9.84 16.47 6.93
CA MET A 53 9.49 15.40 6.01
C MET A 53 8.36 14.56 6.63
N TRP A 54 7.13 14.73 6.13
CA TRP A 54 5.96 14.01 6.61
C TRP A 54 5.17 13.36 5.47
N GLY A 55 4.50 12.26 5.83
CA GLY A 55 3.75 11.45 4.90
C GLY A 55 2.72 10.56 5.57
N ASP A 56 2.02 9.77 4.76
CA ASP A 56 1.08 8.75 5.23
C ASP A 56 1.35 7.44 4.49
N SER A 57 1.22 6.33 5.20
CA SER A 57 1.23 5.01 4.60
C SER A 57 -0.19 4.49 4.60
N SER A 58 -0.82 4.42 3.42
CA SER A 58 -2.23 4.09 3.32
C SER A 58 -2.55 3.48 1.95
N TRP A 59 -3.17 2.30 1.96
CA TRP A 59 -3.69 1.72 0.72
C TRP A 59 -4.90 2.51 0.20
N MET A 60 -5.59 3.24 1.08
CA MET A 60 -6.71 4.13 0.73
C MET A 60 -6.26 5.44 0.07
N ALA A 61 -4.96 5.72 0.03
CA ALA A 61 -4.43 6.85 -0.73
C ALA A 61 -4.41 6.60 -2.24
N ALA A 62 -4.50 5.34 -2.69
CA ALA A 62 -4.36 4.98 -4.10
C ALA A 62 -5.35 5.69 -5.05
N PRO A 63 -6.65 5.83 -4.73
CA PRO A 63 -7.60 6.56 -5.59
C PRO A 63 -7.34 8.07 -5.67
N PHE A 64 -6.55 8.62 -4.74
CA PHE A 64 -6.31 10.06 -4.58
C PHE A 64 -4.92 10.48 -5.03
N ILE A 65 -4.15 9.59 -5.67
CA ILE A 65 -2.84 9.93 -6.25
C ILE A 65 -2.96 11.12 -7.20
N GLY A 66 -4.05 11.18 -7.96
CA GLY A 66 -4.35 12.27 -8.91
C GLY A 66 -4.45 13.66 -8.28
N ASP A 67 -4.70 13.73 -6.97
CA ASP A 67 -4.87 14.98 -6.22
C ASP A 67 -3.63 15.36 -5.39
N LEU A 68 -2.59 14.52 -5.39
CA LEU A 68 -1.38 14.80 -4.61
C LEU A 68 -0.68 16.09 -5.07
N PRO A 69 -0.13 16.89 -4.13
CA PRO A 69 0.67 18.06 -4.46
C PRO A 69 1.84 17.73 -5.40
N ARG A 70 2.24 18.71 -6.22
CA ARG A 70 3.42 18.60 -7.08
C ARG A 70 4.67 18.28 -6.24
N GLY A 71 5.51 17.38 -6.74
CA GLY A 71 6.75 16.98 -6.07
C GLY A 71 6.56 16.07 -4.86
N THR A 72 5.34 15.59 -4.58
CA THR A 72 5.15 14.52 -3.61
C THR A 72 5.79 13.23 -4.14
N MET A 73 6.56 12.56 -3.30
CA MET A 73 7.13 11.23 -3.60
C MET A 73 6.11 10.13 -3.30
N VAL A 74 5.77 9.33 -4.31
CA VAL A 74 4.90 8.17 -4.18
C VAL A 74 5.72 6.89 -4.12
N LEU A 75 5.59 6.21 -2.99
CA LEU A 75 6.21 4.93 -2.70
C LEU A 75 5.18 3.82 -2.95
N HIS A 76 5.21 3.22 -4.13
CA HIS A 76 4.32 2.12 -4.51
C HIS A 76 4.84 0.80 -3.95
N GLN A 77 4.32 0.45 -2.78
CA GLN A 77 4.63 -0.79 -2.10
C GLN A 77 3.83 -1.94 -2.70
N VAL A 78 4.53 -2.97 -3.15
CA VAL A 78 3.94 -4.24 -3.56
C VAL A 78 4.36 -5.35 -2.59
N ARG A 79 3.50 -6.35 -2.48
CA ARG A 79 3.68 -7.56 -1.66
C ARG A 79 3.40 -8.77 -2.54
N GLU A 80 3.99 -9.91 -2.19
CA GLU A 80 3.75 -11.17 -2.86
C GLU A 80 2.22 -11.42 -3.00
N PRO A 81 1.72 -11.62 -4.22
CA PRO A 81 0.30 -11.66 -4.53
C PRO A 81 -0.45 -12.80 -3.84
N CYS A 82 0.09 -14.03 -3.81
CA CYS A 82 -0.57 -15.15 -3.13
C CYS A 82 -0.81 -14.84 -1.64
N ALA A 83 0.21 -14.35 -0.94
CA ALA A 83 0.14 -14.00 0.48
C ALA A 83 -0.86 -12.86 0.74
N THR A 84 -0.95 -11.91 -0.18
CA THR A 84 -1.88 -10.78 -0.12
C THR A 84 -3.32 -11.25 -0.33
N ILE A 85 -3.56 -12.01 -1.40
CA ILE A 85 -4.87 -12.59 -1.76
C ILE A 85 -5.35 -13.54 -0.67
N ALA A 86 -4.51 -14.48 -0.21
CA ALA A 86 -4.85 -15.37 0.89
C ALA A 86 -5.19 -14.59 2.17
N SER A 87 -4.52 -13.46 2.43
CA SER A 87 -4.88 -12.60 3.58
C SER A 87 -6.21 -11.89 3.39
N LEU A 88 -6.58 -11.47 2.18
CA LEU A 88 -7.87 -10.83 1.89
C LEU A 88 -9.02 -11.83 2.01
N VAL A 89 -8.83 -13.04 1.46
CA VAL A 89 -9.83 -14.12 1.54
C VAL A 89 -9.98 -14.62 2.97
N GLY A 90 -8.89 -14.81 3.71
CA GLY A 90 -8.96 -15.20 5.12
C GLY A 90 -9.64 -14.16 6.03
N LEU A 91 -9.71 -12.89 5.59
CA LEU A 91 -10.48 -11.83 6.24
C LEU A 91 -11.94 -11.74 5.75
N ARG A 92 -12.32 -12.58 4.78
CA ARG A 92 -13.67 -12.63 4.22
C ARG A 92 -14.11 -11.30 3.58
N HIS A 93 -13.15 -10.47 3.15
CA HIS A 93 -13.41 -9.17 2.51
C HIS A 93 -14.22 -9.27 1.19
N PHE A 94 -14.33 -10.47 0.61
CA PHE A 94 -15.02 -10.70 -0.67
C PHE A 94 -16.19 -11.67 -0.57
N ASP A 95 -16.46 -12.25 0.61
CA ASP A 95 -17.55 -13.23 0.83
C ASP A 95 -18.93 -12.60 0.64
N HIS A 96 -19.06 -11.32 0.94
CA HIS A 96 -20.32 -10.58 0.93
C HIS A 96 -20.18 -9.23 0.21
N TRP A 97 -19.39 -9.21 -0.87
CA TRP A 97 -19.10 -8.01 -1.65
C TRP A 97 -20.36 -7.18 -1.99
N ASP A 98 -21.44 -7.86 -2.35
CA ASP A 98 -22.70 -7.23 -2.79
C ASP A 98 -23.40 -6.44 -1.68
N ARG A 99 -23.07 -6.71 -0.41
CA ARG A 99 -23.75 -6.14 0.77
C ARG A 99 -23.04 -4.95 1.41
N ALA A 100 -21.82 -4.61 0.98
CA ALA A 100 -21.02 -3.49 1.52
C ALA A 100 -21.10 -3.37 3.05
N LEU A 101 -20.58 -4.38 3.75
CA LEU A 101 -20.86 -4.62 5.17
C LEU A 101 -20.20 -3.64 6.15
N ASP A 102 -19.18 -2.91 5.70
CA ASP A 102 -18.48 -1.90 6.50
C ASP A 102 -17.91 -0.79 5.61
N GLU A 103 -17.37 0.24 6.26
CA GLU A 103 -16.82 1.44 5.61
C GLU A 103 -15.67 1.12 4.64
N TYR A 104 -14.88 0.07 4.90
CA TYR A 104 -13.81 -0.35 4.00
C TYR A 104 -14.38 -1.00 2.74
N HIS A 105 -15.42 -1.82 2.85
CA HIS A 105 -16.10 -2.39 1.68
C HIS A 105 -16.78 -1.31 0.84
N ILE A 106 -17.40 -0.31 1.48
CA ILE A 106 -17.98 0.85 0.80
C ILE A 106 -16.89 1.59 0.02
N PHE A 107 -15.76 1.89 0.68
CA PHE A 107 -14.63 2.55 0.03
C PHE A 107 -14.07 1.75 -1.14
N MET A 108 -13.82 0.44 -0.95
CA MET A 108 -13.32 -0.44 -2.01
C MET A 108 -14.26 -0.45 -3.21
N ARG A 109 -15.58 -0.51 -3.00
CA ARG A 109 -16.57 -0.50 -4.09
C ARG A 109 -16.63 0.84 -4.81
N ALA A 110 -16.54 1.95 -4.08
CA ALA A 110 -16.61 3.28 -4.67
C ALA A 110 -15.41 3.61 -5.57
N HIS A 111 -14.26 2.98 -5.31
CA HIS A 111 -13.01 3.31 -5.98
C HIS A 111 -12.42 2.16 -6.83
N LEU A 112 -13.08 1.01 -6.93
CA LEU A 112 -12.61 -0.06 -7.79
C LEU A 112 -12.74 0.40 -9.26
N PRO A 113 -11.66 0.41 -10.07
CA PRO A 113 -11.71 0.92 -11.44
C PRO A 113 -12.67 0.17 -12.36
N HIS A 114 -12.92 -1.11 -12.05
CA HIS A 114 -13.77 -2.01 -12.81
C HIS A 114 -14.67 -2.78 -11.86
N GLU A 115 -15.92 -3.01 -12.27
CA GLU A 115 -16.81 -3.87 -11.50
C GLU A 115 -16.24 -5.28 -11.40
N LEU A 116 -16.46 -5.93 -10.25
CA LEU A 116 -16.13 -7.34 -10.11
C LEU A 116 -17.06 -8.15 -11.02
N PRO A 117 -16.52 -9.02 -11.91
CA PRO A 117 -17.35 -9.89 -12.71
C PRO A 117 -18.24 -10.79 -11.85
N ASP A 118 -19.45 -11.05 -12.34
CA ASP A 118 -20.38 -12.00 -11.74
C ASP A 118 -19.80 -13.43 -11.72
N GLY A 119 -20.26 -14.24 -10.76
CA GLY A 119 -19.90 -15.66 -10.67
C GLY A 119 -18.49 -15.96 -10.15
N LEU A 120 -17.68 -14.93 -9.84
CA LEU A 120 -16.36 -15.13 -9.24
C LEU A 120 -16.43 -15.57 -7.78
N ASN A 121 -15.59 -16.55 -7.43
CA ASN A 121 -15.38 -16.94 -6.03
C ASN A 121 -14.49 -15.93 -5.28
N ALA A 122 -14.33 -16.09 -3.95
CA ALA A 122 -13.57 -15.14 -3.13
C ALA A 122 -12.10 -14.97 -3.55
N ILE A 123 -11.41 -16.04 -3.97
CA ILE A 123 -10.03 -15.97 -4.46
C ILE A 123 -9.97 -15.15 -5.75
N GLN A 124 -10.87 -15.43 -6.70
CA GLN A 124 -10.93 -14.73 -7.97
C GLN A 124 -11.29 -13.24 -7.80
N ARG A 125 -12.21 -12.91 -6.90
CA ARG A 125 -12.57 -11.52 -6.53
C ARG A 125 -11.36 -10.79 -5.93
N ALA A 126 -10.68 -11.41 -4.98
CA ALA A 126 -9.48 -10.84 -4.35
C ALA A 126 -8.33 -10.67 -5.36
N ALA A 127 -8.17 -11.62 -6.29
CA ALA A 127 -7.16 -11.56 -7.35
C ALA A 127 -7.46 -10.43 -8.36
N HIS A 128 -8.73 -10.29 -8.77
CA HIS A 128 -9.19 -9.19 -9.61
C HIS A 128 -8.93 -7.85 -8.92
N PHE A 129 -9.34 -7.72 -7.66
CA PHE A 129 -9.10 -6.50 -6.89
C PHE A 129 -7.61 -6.18 -6.77
N TRP A 130 -6.76 -7.16 -6.46
CA TRP A 130 -5.31 -6.95 -6.38
C TRP A 130 -4.74 -6.45 -7.72
N LEU A 131 -5.18 -7.03 -8.83
CA LEU A 131 -4.76 -6.63 -10.18
C LEU A 131 -5.18 -5.19 -10.50
N THR A 132 -6.48 -4.91 -10.43
CA THR A 132 -7.04 -3.63 -10.89
C THR A 132 -6.63 -2.47 -10.00
N TRP A 133 -6.47 -2.70 -8.69
CA TRP A 133 -5.98 -1.67 -7.77
C TRP A 133 -4.51 -1.29 -8.02
N ASN A 134 -3.66 -2.27 -8.34
CA ASN A 134 -2.28 -1.99 -8.73
C ASN A 134 -2.21 -1.29 -10.09
N GLU A 135 -3.00 -1.74 -11.07
CA GLU A 135 -3.07 -1.09 -12.39
C GLU A 135 -3.55 0.36 -12.30
N MET A 136 -4.51 0.66 -11.40
CA MET A 136 -4.95 2.04 -11.11
C MET A 136 -3.80 2.91 -10.60
N ILE A 137 -3.00 2.39 -9.67
CA ILE A 137 -1.82 3.11 -9.13
C ILE A 137 -0.84 3.42 -10.28
N GLU A 138 -0.46 2.41 -11.06
CA GLU A 138 0.48 2.59 -12.18
C GLU A 138 -0.05 3.58 -13.23
N ALA A 139 -1.32 3.46 -13.61
CA ALA A 139 -1.94 4.32 -14.61
C ALA A 139 -2.01 5.79 -14.15
N THR A 140 -2.40 6.02 -12.88
CA THR A 140 -2.50 7.37 -12.33
C THR A 140 -1.12 8.01 -12.23
N LEU A 141 -0.10 7.26 -11.79
CA LEU A 141 1.28 7.77 -11.70
C LEU A 141 1.87 8.06 -13.08
N ALA A 142 1.59 7.22 -14.08
CA ALA A 142 2.01 7.47 -15.46
C ALA A 142 1.41 8.78 -16.02
N SER A 143 0.22 9.18 -15.56
CA SER A 143 -0.41 10.46 -15.92
C SER A 143 0.05 11.67 -15.10
N ARG A 144 0.89 11.47 -14.07
CA ARG A 144 1.36 12.51 -13.13
C ARG A 144 2.90 12.62 -13.17
N PRO A 145 3.49 13.12 -14.26
CA PRO A 145 4.95 13.26 -14.40
C PRO A 145 5.56 14.30 -13.43
N ASP A 146 4.72 15.06 -12.74
CA ASP A 146 5.11 16.02 -11.71
C ASP A 146 5.24 15.40 -10.31
N LEU A 147 4.96 14.10 -10.18
CA LEU A 147 5.21 13.29 -8.98
C LEU A 147 6.47 12.44 -9.17
N GLU A 148 7.20 12.21 -8.09
CA GLU A 148 8.27 11.21 -8.08
C GLU A 148 7.68 9.85 -7.70
N TRP A 149 8.07 8.77 -8.39
CA TRP A 149 7.52 7.45 -8.12
C TRP A 149 8.59 6.37 -8.07
N ILE A 150 8.53 5.57 -7.00
CA ILE A 150 9.36 4.38 -6.82
C ILE A 150 8.45 3.20 -6.47
N ARG A 151 8.55 2.11 -7.24
CA ARG A 151 7.91 0.83 -6.94
C ARG A 151 8.89 -0.12 -6.29
N TYR A 152 8.48 -0.80 -5.21
CA TYR A 152 9.33 -1.75 -4.50
C TYR A 152 8.55 -2.91 -3.88
N ARG A 153 9.23 -4.04 -3.72
CA ARG A 153 8.72 -5.19 -2.97
C ARG A 153 9.00 -5.03 -1.49
N ILE A 154 7.98 -5.18 -0.65
CA ILE A 154 8.14 -5.08 0.80
C ILE A 154 9.03 -6.20 1.37
N GLU A 155 9.13 -7.32 0.67
CA GLU A 155 10.00 -8.46 1.03
C GLU A 155 11.46 -8.28 0.59
N THR A 156 11.84 -7.13 0.04
CA THR A 156 13.23 -6.85 -0.33
C THR A 156 14.10 -6.82 0.95
N PRO A 157 15.19 -7.61 1.05
CA PRO A 157 15.97 -7.70 2.30
C PRO A 157 16.54 -6.36 2.79
N THR A 158 16.86 -5.46 1.88
CA THR A 158 17.43 -4.12 2.15
C THR A 158 16.36 -3.02 2.19
N ILE A 159 15.07 -3.37 2.31
CA ILE A 159 14.00 -2.37 2.13
C ILE A 159 14.08 -1.19 3.11
N VAL A 160 14.52 -1.42 4.35
CA VAL A 160 14.69 -0.35 5.34
C VAL A 160 15.75 0.67 4.88
N GLU A 161 16.86 0.18 4.32
CA GLU A 161 17.95 1.03 3.81
C GLU A 161 17.47 1.84 2.60
N LEU A 162 16.76 1.18 1.68
CA LEU A 162 16.20 1.81 0.48
C LEU A 162 15.19 2.91 0.83
N LEU A 163 14.22 2.62 1.72
CA LEU A 163 13.23 3.60 2.17
C LEU A 163 13.88 4.82 2.80
N CYS A 164 14.93 4.63 3.59
CA CYS A 164 15.64 5.76 4.16
C CYS A 164 16.38 6.56 3.08
N GLY A 165 17.14 5.89 2.21
CA GLY A 165 17.87 6.55 1.13
C GLY A 165 16.98 7.38 0.22
N TRP A 166 15.78 6.89 -0.11
CA TRP A 166 14.82 7.62 -0.94
C TRP A 166 14.20 8.83 -0.25
N LEU A 167 13.98 8.78 1.07
CA LEU A 167 13.23 9.82 1.79
C LEU A 167 14.10 10.83 2.54
N THR A 168 15.38 10.53 2.77
CA THR A 168 16.20 11.39 3.63
C THR A 168 17.29 12.15 2.92
N ASP A 169 17.55 11.98 1.61
CA ASP A 169 18.67 12.59 0.85
C ASP A 169 20.08 12.41 1.47
N HIS A 170 20.17 11.63 2.54
CA HIS A 170 21.36 11.43 3.35
C HIS A 170 21.56 9.92 3.54
N GLU A 171 22.82 9.50 3.59
CA GLU A 171 23.14 8.14 4.02
C GLU A 171 22.67 7.94 5.47
N PRO A 172 21.81 6.94 5.72
CA PRO A 172 21.31 6.72 7.06
C PRO A 172 22.41 6.22 7.98
N SER A 173 22.53 6.85 9.15
CA SER A 173 23.43 6.33 10.18
C SER A 173 23.05 4.89 10.54
N ARG A 174 24.05 4.04 10.84
CA ARG A 174 23.84 2.65 11.29
C ARG A 174 22.83 2.55 12.45
N LYS A 175 22.83 3.55 13.34
CA LYS A 175 21.89 3.63 14.48
C LYS A 175 20.44 3.81 14.01
N LEU A 176 20.22 4.58 12.95
CA LEU A 176 18.88 4.82 12.40
C LEU A 176 18.35 3.57 11.70
N LEU A 177 19.18 2.94 10.86
CA LEU A 177 18.84 1.68 10.20
C LEU A 177 18.49 0.59 11.21
N ALA A 178 19.29 0.45 12.27
CA ALA A 178 19.03 -0.53 13.32
C ALA A 178 17.65 -0.33 13.99
N LYS A 179 17.18 0.92 14.14
CA LYS A 179 15.82 1.18 14.66
C LYS A 179 14.74 0.73 13.70
N GLY A 180 14.89 1.03 12.40
CA GLY A 180 13.93 0.57 11.38
C GLY A 180 13.88 -0.95 11.28
N MET A 181 15.05 -1.61 11.27
CA MET A 181 15.16 -3.08 11.22
C MET A 181 14.64 -3.77 12.47
N ALA A 182 14.59 -3.08 13.62
CA ALA A 182 14.04 -3.62 14.86
C ALA A 182 12.50 -3.66 14.89
N VAL A 183 11.82 -3.07 13.90
CA VAL A 183 10.35 -3.11 13.83
C VAL A 183 9.88 -4.54 13.50
N PRO A 184 9.07 -5.18 14.36
CA PRO A 184 8.64 -6.56 14.15
C PRO A 184 7.90 -6.75 12.83
N THR A 185 8.32 -7.72 12.02
CA THR A 185 7.70 -8.01 10.70
C THR A 185 6.30 -8.63 10.82
N ASP A 186 5.91 -9.06 12.01
CA ASP A 186 4.56 -9.53 12.33
C ASP A 186 3.68 -8.42 12.94
N PHE A 187 4.09 -7.16 12.84
CA PHE A 187 3.24 -6.02 13.17
C PHE A 187 1.88 -6.12 12.42
N ASN A 188 0.77 -5.98 13.15
CA ASN A 188 -0.59 -6.19 12.66
C ASN A 188 -0.91 -7.61 12.12
N ARG A 189 -0.13 -8.63 12.48
CA ARG A 189 -0.48 -10.03 12.22
C ARG A 189 -1.70 -10.41 13.08
N ARG A 190 -2.85 -10.56 12.42
CA ARG A 190 -4.05 -11.11 13.07
C ARG A 190 -3.87 -12.62 13.29
N ARG A 191 -4.01 -13.05 14.55
CA ARG A 191 -4.00 -14.47 14.95
C ARG A 191 -5.41 -15.05 14.79
N GLY A 192 -5.50 -16.35 14.50
CA GLY A 192 -6.78 -17.07 14.43
C GLY A 192 -7.55 -16.96 13.11
N LEU A 193 -6.96 -16.37 12.06
CA LEU A 193 -7.55 -16.38 10.72
C LEU A 193 -7.10 -17.61 9.94
N THR A 194 -8.05 -18.39 9.44
CA THR A 194 -7.79 -19.45 8.46
C THR A 194 -7.57 -18.80 7.10
N LYS A 195 -6.36 -18.92 6.57
CA LYS A 195 -6.04 -18.48 5.21
C LYS A 195 -6.16 -19.68 4.27
N PRO A 196 -6.81 -19.54 3.10
CA PRO A 196 -6.77 -20.59 2.09
C PRO A 196 -5.34 -20.73 1.55
N ASP A 197 -5.04 -21.91 1.02
CA ASP A 197 -3.86 -22.09 0.19
C ASP A 197 -4.12 -21.41 -1.16
N VAL A 198 -3.27 -20.45 -1.52
CA VAL A 198 -3.36 -19.70 -2.77
C VAL A 198 -2.02 -19.82 -3.44
N THR A 199 -2.04 -20.32 -4.66
CA THR A 199 -0.86 -20.57 -5.49
C THR A 199 -1.03 -19.86 -6.83
N MET A 200 0.07 -19.56 -7.52
CA MET A 200 0.04 -18.78 -8.78
C MET A 200 -0.81 -19.43 -9.88
N ASP A 201 -0.90 -20.76 -9.90
CA ASP A 201 -1.72 -21.53 -10.85
C ASP A 201 -3.23 -21.37 -10.63
N LEU A 202 -3.65 -20.96 -9.43
CA LEU A 202 -5.04 -20.63 -9.13
C LEU A 202 -5.42 -19.20 -9.56
N LEU A 203 -4.44 -18.37 -9.92
CA LEU A 203 -4.67 -16.97 -10.24
C LEU A 203 -4.79 -16.75 -11.76
N PRO A 204 -5.58 -15.74 -12.19
CA PRO A 204 -5.64 -15.37 -13.60
C PRO A 204 -4.26 -15.05 -14.17
N THR A 205 -4.00 -15.39 -15.44
CA THR A 205 -2.70 -15.16 -16.11
C THR A 205 -2.21 -13.72 -15.96
N ARG A 206 -3.11 -12.75 -16.06
CA ARG A 206 -2.79 -11.32 -15.88
C ARG A 206 -2.21 -10.99 -14.49
N VAL A 207 -2.67 -11.67 -13.44
CA VAL A 207 -2.11 -11.52 -12.10
C VAL A 207 -0.69 -12.06 -12.06
N ALA A 208 -0.44 -13.24 -12.62
CA ALA A 208 0.89 -13.82 -12.70
C ALA A 208 1.85 -12.99 -13.59
N ASP A 209 1.36 -12.41 -14.68
CA ASP A 209 2.13 -11.48 -15.52
C ASP A 209 2.53 -10.22 -14.73
N LEU A 210 1.57 -9.60 -14.03
CA LEU A 210 1.83 -8.44 -13.20
C LEU A 210 2.81 -8.76 -12.05
N ALA A 211 2.61 -9.89 -11.39
CA ALA A 211 3.50 -10.41 -10.35
C ALA A 211 4.95 -10.53 -10.86
N ARG A 212 5.14 -11.11 -12.05
CA ARG A 212 6.45 -11.23 -12.70
C ARG A 212 7.06 -9.87 -13.01
N ARG A 213 6.28 -8.90 -13.51
CA ARG A 213 6.74 -7.51 -13.69
C ARG A 213 7.22 -6.87 -12.38
N TYR A 214 6.65 -7.29 -11.24
CA TYR A 214 7.02 -6.84 -9.91
C TYR A 214 8.19 -7.63 -9.30
N GLY A 215 8.67 -8.67 -9.97
CA GLY A 215 9.74 -9.53 -9.49
C GLY A 215 9.25 -10.66 -8.57
N TYR A 216 8.00 -11.08 -8.68
CA TYR A 216 7.46 -12.30 -8.09
C TYR A 216 7.24 -13.34 -9.18
N GLY A 217 7.82 -14.53 -9.04
CA GLY A 217 7.76 -15.59 -10.04
C GLY A 217 8.75 -16.70 -9.73
#